data_AF-A0A1G7HW25-F1
#
_entry.id   AF-A0A1G7HW25-F1
#
_cell.length_a   1.000
_cell.length_b   1.000
_cell.length_c   1.000
_cell.angle_alpha   90.00
_cell.angle_beta   90.00
_cell.angle_gamma   90.00
#
_symmetry.space_group_name_H-M   'P 1'
#
loop_
_entity.id
_entity.type
_entity.pdbx_description
1 polymer ?
#
loop_
_entity_poly.entity_id
_entity_poly.type
_entity_poly.pdbx_seq_one_letter_code
_entity_poly.pdbx_strand_id
1 'polypeptide(L)'
;MNAQIKKIDTLVRKHLHQSKIVLMIVYGIPEKVLDDDIWIYTWNKYFFFKTKTVFIFKNDRVTDIIIFEYIFRIHFRDSFYNANHTPKYEVVKYY
;
A
#
# COMPACT_ATOMS: atom_id res chain seq x y z
N MET A 1 11.41 11.96 -12.15
CA MET A 1 10.52 11.44 -11.08
C MET A 1 10.86 9.97 -10.84
N ASN A 2 11.11 9.57 -9.59
CA ASN A 2 11.53 8.20 -9.26
C ASN A 2 10.45 7.19 -9.69
N ALA A 3 10.82 6.10 -10.37
CA ALA A 3 9.87 5.12 -10.92
C ALA A 3 8.95 4.52 -9.85
N GLN A 4 9.42 4.46 -8.61
CA GLN A 4 8.64 3.97 -7.47
C GLN A 4 7.62 4.98 -6.96
N ILE A 5 7.99 6.26 -6.90
CA ILE A 5 7.05 7.34 -6.60
C ILE A 5 5.94 7.32 -7.65
N LYS A 6 6.28 7.05 -8.93
CA LYS A 6 5.27 6.91 -9.99
C LYS A 6 4.35 5.69 -9.77
N LYS A 7 4.88 4.57 -9.27
CA LYS A 7 4.10 3.35 -8.96
C LYS A 7 3.11 3.58 -7.80
N ILE A 8 3.58 4.18 -6.71
CA ILE A 8 2.71 4.59 -5.60
C ILE A 8 1.71 5.65 -6.08
N ASP A 9 2.15 6.67 -6.80
CA ASP A 9 1.27 7.73 -7.32
C ASP A 9 0.17 7.18 -8.21
N THR A 10 0.46 6.16 -9.02
CA THR A 10 -0.55 5.47 -9.82
C THR A 10 -1.55 4.70 -8.94
N LEU A 11 -1.07 3.99 -7.93
CA LEU A 11 -1.92 3.26 -6.97
C LEU A 11 -2.79 4.22 -6.16
N VAL A 12 -2.21 5.32 -5.68
CA VAL A 12 -2.90 6.40 -4.98
C VAL A 12 -3.95 7.01 -5.90
N ARG A 13 -3.61 7.50 -7.09
CA ARG A 13 -4.61 8.09 -8.00
C ARG A 13 -5.74 7.13 -8.36
N LYS A 14 -5.46 5.83 -8.40
CA LYS A 14 -6.45 4.80 -8.72
C LYS A 14 -7.35 4.44 -7.53
N HIS A 15 -6.84 4.48 -6.30
CA HIS A 15 -7.52 3.95 -5.11
C HIS A 15 -7.86 4.99 -4.04
N LEU A 16 -7.30 6.19 -4.12
CA LEU A 16 -7.59 7.28 -3.19
C LEU A 16 -9.08 7.65 -3.28
N HIS A 17 -9.72 7.79 -2.12
CA HIS A 17 -11.17 8.00 -1.97
C HIS A 17 -12.09 6.86 -2.44
N GLN A 18 -11.55 5.73 -2.92
CA GLN A 18 -12.38 4.56 -3.17
C GLN A 18 -12.93 4.00 -1.86
N SER A 19 -14.14 3.45 -1.93
CA SER A 19 -14.76 2.77 -0.79
C SER A 19 -14.14 1.40 -0.57
N LYS A 20 -14.27 0.87 0.67
CA LYS A 20 -13.85 -0.49 1.02
C LYS A 20 -14.41 -1.53 0.04
N ILE A 21 -15.67 -1.36 -0.38
CA ILE A 21 -16.36 -2.24 -1.34
C ILE A 21 -15.62 -2.32 -2.69
N VAL A 22 -15.23 -1.17 -3.25
CA VAL A 22 -14.53 -1.13 -4.55
C VAL A 22 -13.17 -1.83 -4.45
N LEU A 23 -12.46 -1.63 -3.33
CA LEU A 23 -11.21 -2.32 -3.07
C LEU A 23 -11.39 -3.83 -2.97
N MET A 24 -12.45 -4.28 -2.32
CA MET A 24 -12.77 -5.70 -2.19
C MET A 24 -13.12 -6.34 -3.54
N ILE A 25 -13.79 -5.60 -4.44
CA ILE A 25 -14.08 -6.06 -5.81
C ILE A 25 -12.78 -6.17 -6.63
N VAL A 26 -11.87 -5.20 -6.50
CA VAL A 26 -10.64 -5.14 -7.32
C VAL A 26 -9.57 -6.12 -6.86
N TYR A 27 -9.39 -6.25 -5.54
CA TYR A 27 -8.28 -7.02 -4.95
C TYR A 27 -8.73 -8.27 -4.20
N GLY A 28 -10.04 -8.48 -4.04
CA GLY A 28 -10.58 -9.60 -3.29
C GLY A 28 -10.57 -9.35 -1.78
N ILE A 29 -10.56 -10.44 -1.01
CA ILE A 29 -10.57 -10.40 0.44
C ILE A 29 -9.15 -10.05 0.93
N PRO A 30 -8.97 -9.08 1.83
CA PRO A 30 -7.67 -8.77 2.42
C PRO A 30 -7.12 -9.99 3.19
N GLU A 31 -5.80 -10.20 3.12
CA GLU A 31 -5.15 -11.28 3.87
C GLU A 31 -5.27 -11.04 5.38
N LYS A 32 -5.15 -9.77 5.79
CA LYS A 32 -5.29 -9.38 7.18
C LYS A 32 -6.05 -8.06 7.28
N VAL A 33 -7.00 -8.03 8.19
CA VAL A 33 -7.72 -6.83 8.59
C VAL A 33 -7.23 -6.48 10.00
N LEU A 34 -6.68 -5.28 10.16
CA LEU A 34 -6.23 -4.71 11.43
C LEU A 34 -7.22 -3.59 11.76
N ASP A 35 -8.07 -3.83 12.75
CA ASP A 35 -9.26 -3.01 13.00
C ASP A 35 -10.18 -2.89 11.78
N ASP A 36 -11.30 -2.18 11.92
CA ASP A 36 -12.21 -1.98 10.79
C ASP A 36 -11.59 -1.10 9.70
N ASP A 37 -10.51 -0.37 9.99
CA ASP A 37 -9.97 0.71 9.17
C ASP A 37 -8.62 0.43 8.51
N ILE A 38 -7.99 -0.74 8.71
CA ILE A 38 -6.72 -1.07 8.06
C ILE A 38 -6.80 -2.42 7.38
N TRP A 39 -6.65 -2.43 6.07
CA TRP A 39 -6.64 -3.66 5.28
C TRP A 39 -5.27 -3.93 4.68
N ILE A 40 -4.80 -5.17 4.81
CA ILE A 40 -3.51 -5.61 4.31
C ILE A 40 -3.72 -6.64 3.21
N TYR A 41 -3.15 -6.35 2.06
CA TYR A 41 -3.07 -7.24 0.91
C TYR A 41 -1.63 -7.66 0.70
N THR A 42 -1.41 -8.96 0.59
CA THR A 42 -0.08 -9.51 0.32
C THR A 42 -0.05 -10.14 -1.06
N TRP A 43 0.96 -9.77 -1.82
CA TRP A 43 1.24 -10.26 -3.15
C TRP A 43 2.62 -10.90 -3.15
N ASN A 44 2.69 -12.21 -3.34
CA ASN A 44 3.95 -12.90 -3.56
C ASN A 44 4.24 -12.88 -5.07
N LYS A 45 5.37 -12.30 -5.47
CA LYS A 45 5.82 -12.28 -6.86
C LYS A 45 7.09 -13.12 -6.94
N TYR A 46 7.04 -14.26 -7.61
CA TYR A 46 8.11 -15.28 -7.52
C TYR A 46 8.35 -15.79 -6.09
N PHE A 47 9.29 -16.71 -5.93
CA PHE A 47 9.56 -17.36 -4.64
C PHE A 47 10.24 -16.43 -3.61
N PHE A 48 10.85 -15.33 -4.07
CA PHE A 48 11.73 -14.48 -3.25
C PHE A 48 11.22 -13.05 -3.03
N PHE A 49 10.28 -12.54 -3.86
CA PHE A 49 9.73 -11.20 -3.67
C PHE A 49 8.34 -11.27 -3.04
N LYS A 50 8.15 -10.50 -1.98
CA LYS A 50 6.87 -10.34 -1.32
C LYS A 50 6.57 -8.85 -1.21
N THR A 51 5.41 -8.44 -1.69
CA THR A 51 4.92 -7.07 -1.56
C THR A 51 3.70 -7.09 -0.67
N LYS A 52 3.67 -6.26 0.37
CA LYS A 52 2.48 -6.01 1.16
C LYS A 52 1.99 -4.60 0.88
N THR A 53 0.71 -4.45 0.64
CA THR A 53 0.04 -3.17 0.47
C THR A 53 -0.97 -3.01 1.59
N VAL A 54 -0.84 -1.94 2.34
CA VAL A 54 -1.73 -1.58 3.44
C VAL A 54 -2.55 -0.38 3.00
N PHE A 55 -3.86 -0.55 3.02
CA PHE A 55 -4.83 0.54 2.80
C PHE A 55 -5.38 0.95 4.15
N ILE A 56 -5.29 2.24 4.43
CA ILE A 56 -5.87 2.85 5.63
C ILE A 56 -7.12 3.60 5.20
N PHE A 57 -8.21 3.36 5.91
CA PHE A 57 -9.51 3.94 5.66
C PHE A 57 -9.88 4.93 6.75
N LYS A 58 -10.56 5.99 6.34
CA LYS A 58 -11.26 6.91 7.24
C LYS A 58 -12.63 7.18 6.67
N ASN A 59 -13.68 6.97 7.47
CA ASN A 59 -15.07 7.09 7.02
C ASN A 59 -15.34 6.25 5.76
N ASP A 60 -14.91 4.99 5.78
CA ASP A 60 -15.08 4.02 4.67
C ASP A 60 -14.34 4.36 3.36
N ARG A 61 -13.46 5.36 3.35
CA ARG A 61 -12.68 5.77 2.18
C ARG A 61 -11.19 5.64 2.42
N VAL A 62 -10.44 5.22 1.40
CA VAL A 62 -8.98 5.19 1.48
C VAL A 62 -8.43 6.60 1.66
N THR A 63 -7.66 6.81 2.72
CA THR A 63 -6.91 8.04 2.96
C THR A 63 -5.42 7.87 2.69
N ASP A 64 -4.85 6.74 3.12
CA ASP A 64 -3.42 6.52 3.09
C ASP A 64 -3.11 5.10 2.58
N ILE A 65 -1.97 4.98 1.90
CA ILE A 65 -1.53 3.73 1.28
C ILE A 65 -0.06 3.53 1.62
N ILE A 66 0.26 2.36 2.15
CA ILE A 66 1.62 1.96 2.48
C ILE A 66 1.96 0.70 1.69
N ILE A 67 3.18 0.65 1.15
CA ILE A 67 3.71 -0.50 0.42
C ILE A 67 5.02 -0.91 1.07
N PHE A 68 5.08 -2.18 1.46
CA PHE A 68 6.26 -2.84 1.97
C PHE A 68 6.76 -3.84 0.93
N GLU A 69 8.01 -3.70 0.51
CA GLU A 69 8.67 -4.62 -0.40
C GLU A 69 9.72 -5.43 0.38
N TYR A 70 9.57 -6.76 0.34
CA TYR A 70 10.47 -7.73 0.93
C TYR A 70 11.16 -8.54 -0.16
N ILE A 71 12.45 -8.80 0.01
CA ILE A 71 13.27 -9.64 -0.88
C ILE A 71 13.96 -10.68 0.00
N PHE A 72 13.85 -11.98 -0.30
CA PHE A 72 14.41 -13.06 0.53
C PHE A 72 14.02 -12.97 2.02
N ARG A 73 12.79 -12.52 2.31
CA ARG A 73 12.27 -12.23 3.68
C ARG A 73 12.94 -11.05 4.39
N ILE A 74 13.90 -10.37 3.76
CA ILE A 74 14.51 -9.15 4.28
C ILE A 74 13.62 -7.96 3.91
N HIS A 75 13.36 -7.10 4.89
CA HIS A 75 12.66 -5.85 4.65
C HIS A 75 13.55 -4.95 3.83
N PHE A 76 13.19 -4.75 2.57
CA PHE A 76 14.06 -4.05 1.63
C PHE A 76 13.66 -2.58 1.51
N ARG A 77 12.34 -2.32 1.51
CA ARG A 77 11.84 -0.99 1.20
C ARG A 77 10.43 -0.73 1.67
N ASP A 78 10.25 0.48 2.16
CA ASP A 78 8.96 1.02 2.55
C ASP A 78 8.64 2.23 1.70
N SER A 79 7.36 2.37 1.42
CA SER A 79 6.85 3.30 0.43
C SER A 79 5.49 3.76 0.90
N PHE A 80 5.40 4.94 1.46
CA PHE A 80 4.16 5.45 2.04
C PHE A 80 3.69 6.72 1.36
N TYR A 81 2.36 6.77 1.19
CA TYR A 81 1.63 7.97 0.82
C TYR A 81 0.87 8.46 2.04
N ASN A 82 1.14 9.70 2.45
CA ASN A 82 0.41 10.36 3.51
C ASN A 82 -0.28 11.60 2.94
N ALA A 83 -1.61 11.61 2.96
CA ALA A 83 -2.39 12.73 2.43
C ALA A 83 -2.23 14.02 3.26
N ASN A 84 -1.86 13.88 4.54
CA ASN A 84 -1.82 14.96 5.53
C ASN A 84 -0.40 15.51 5.80
N HIS A 85 0.66 14.88 5.28
CA HIS A 85 2.05 15.32 5.48
C HIS A 85 2.75 15.73 4.18
N THR A 86 3.74 16.61 4.33
CA THR A 86 4.70 16.95 3.28
C THR A 86 6.08 16.45 3.72
N PRO A 87 6.77 15.59 2.96
CA PRO A 87 6.44 15.15 1.61
C PRO A 87 5.29 14.13 1.55
N LYS A 88 4.43 14.26 0.53
CA LYS A 88 3.29 13.36 0.30
C LYS A 88 3.70 11.91 0.06
N TYR A 89 4.96 11.69 -0.32
CA TYR A 89 5.54 10.39 -0.64
C TYR A 89 6.91 10.29 0.02
N GLU A 90 7.15 9.18 0.71
CA GLU A 90 8.46 8.88 1.26
C GLU A 90 8.83 7.43 0.95
N VAL A 91 10.12 7.24 0.65
CA VAL A 91 10.68 5.92 0.34
C VAL A 91 11.83 5.68 1.31
N VAL A 92 11.64 4.73 2.22
CA VAL A 92 12.68 4.31 3.16
C VAL A 92 13.31 3.04 2.62
N LYS A 93 14.64 3.04 2.47
CA LYS A 93 15.39 1.85 2.05
C LYS A 93 16.11 1.29 3.26
N TYR A 94 16.00 -0.02 3.44
CA TYR A 94 16.75 -0.76 4.44
C TYR A 94 17.74 -1.63 3.64
N TYR A 95 19.03 -1.26 3.71
CA TYR A 95 20.12 -1.96 3.01
C TYR A 95 20.51 -3.23 3.75
#